data_AF-A0A1A0DIG5-F1
#
_entry.id   AF-A0A1A0DIG5-F1
#
_cell.length_a   1.000
_cell.length_b   1.000
_cell.length_c   1.000
_cell.angle_alpha   90.00
_cell.angle_beta   90.00
_cell.angle_gamma   90.00
#
_symmetry.space_group_name_H-M   'P 1'
#
loop_
_entity.id
_entity.type
_entity.pdbx_description
1 polymer ?
#
loop_
_entity_poly.entity_id
_entity_poly.type
_entity_poly.pdbx_seq_one_letter_code
_entity_poly.pdbx_strand_id
1 'polypeptide(L)'
;MTEKTDTEDKTWKVRILDLSGGAEDNIVEDVGVFHDLAHANAFARAYVRDSVERCRTPGASAKDVLTTWFSFGEDAVVLDAGEDGWHSANELDDFTAHRATPMERDWRALDPRRLVEDNEDLTDLYGTPDDADNGGHQH
;
A
#
# COMPACT_ATOMS: atom_id res chain seq x y z
N MET A 1 -21.68 28.25 16.34
CA MET A 1 -20.92 27.05 16.73
C MET A 1 -21.71 25.84 16.31
N THR A 2 -21.34 25.27 15.17
CA THR A 2 -21.38 23.84 14.81
C THR A 2 -21.01 23.76 13.33
N GLU A 3 -19.70 23.82 13.05
CA GLU A 3 -19.17 23.29 11.79
C GLU A 3 -19.47 21.79 11.79
N LYS A 4 -20.31 21.36 10.84
CA LYS A 4 -20.42 19.96 10.49
C LYS A 4 -19.14 19.63 9.74
N THR A 5 -18.19 18.99 10.41
CA THR A 5 -17.11 18.30 9.72
C THR A 5 -17.77 17.20 8.89
N ASP A 6 -17.85 17.44 7.59
CA ASP A 6 -18.07 16.40 6.60
C ASP A 6 -16.93 15.40 6.79
N THR A 7 -17.17 14.34 7.56
CA THR A 7 -16.35 13.15 7.47
C THR A 7 -16.76 12.48 6.17
N GLU A 8 -16.42 13.11 5.04
CA GLU A 8 -16.36 12.42 3.76
C GLU A 8 -15.48 11.20 3.99
N ASP A 9 -15.86 10.05 3.43
CA ASP A 9 -15.08 8.81 3.41
C ASP A 9 -13.71 9.07 2.74
N LYS A 10 -12.81 9.74 3.46
CA LYS A 10 -11.51 10.18 2.96
C LYS A 10 -10.68 8.92 2.75
N THR A 11 -10.54 8.55 1.50
CA THR A 11 -9.64 7.48 1.08
C THR A 11 -8.31 8.08 0.70
N TRP A 12 -7.25 7.42 1.13
CA TRP A 12 -5.88 7.80 0.81
C TRP A 12 -5.42 7.07 -0.44
N LYS A 13 -4.47 7.68 -1.15
CA LYS A 13 -3.78 7.10 -2.29
C LYS A 13 -2.28 7.22 -2.08
N VAL A 14 -1.54 6.21 -2.49
CA VAL A 14 -0.09 6.19 -2.53
C VAL A 14 0.34 6.24 -3.98
N ARG A 15 1.06 7.31 -4.34
CA ARG A 15 1.66 7.46 -5.66
C ARG A 15 3.03 6.81 -5.68
N ILE A 16 3.24 5.92 -6.64
CA ILE A 16 4.53 5.33 -6.94
C ILE A 16 5.24 6.20 -7.98
N LEU A 17 6.47 6.58 -7.68
CA LEU A 17 7.31 7.43 -8.51
C LEU A 17 8.50 6.64 -9.02
N ASP A 18 8.75 6.71 -10.33
CA ASP A 18 9.95 6.16 -10.93
C ASP A 18 11.11 7.15 -10.76
N LEU A 19 12.25 6.68 -10.25
CA LEU A 19 13.44 7.51 -10.12
C LEU A 19 14.33 7.49 -11.37
N SER A 20 14.11 6.52 -12.28
CA SER A 20 14.95 6.33 -13.47
C SER A 20 14.66 7.31 -14.61
N GLY A 21 13.48 7.95 -14.60
CA GLY A 21 13.01 8.83 -15.68
C GLY A 21 12.43 8.07 -16.88
N GLY A 22 12.08 6.79 -16.70
CA GLY A 22 11.44 5.95 -17.70
C GLY A 22 9.92 6.12 -17.78
N ALA A 23 9.28 6.63 -16.73
CA ALA A 23 7.83 6.87 -16.70
C ALA A 23 7.45 8.31 -17.09
N GLU A 24 6.25 8.48 -17.67
CA GLU A 24 5.69 9.81 -17.93
C GLU A 24 5.51 10.57 -16.61
N ASP A 25 6.01 11.81 -16.54
CA ASP A 25 6.04 12.64 -15.33
C ASP A 25 6.69 11.99 -14.09
N ASN A 26 7.46 10.91 -14.29
CA ASN A 26 8.00 10.02 -13.25
C ASN A 26 6.92 9.31 -12.43
N ILE A 27 5.68 9.21 -12.93
CA ILE A 27 4.57 8.57 -12.21
C ILE A 27 4.37 7.16 -12.77
N VAL A 28 4.49 6.15 -11.90
CA VAL A 28 4.27 4.75 -12.27
C VAL A 28 2.79 4.40 -12.12
N GLU A 29 2.24 4.60 -10.92
CA GLU A 29 0.82 4.34 -10.63
C GLU A 29 0.35 5.08 -9.36
N ASP A 30 -0.96 5.26 -9.23
CA ASP A 30 -1.62 5.68 -8.00
C ASP A 30 -2.35 4.48 -7.39
N VAL A 31 -1.81 3.91 -6.31
CA VAL A 31 -2.42 2.82 -5.53
C VAL A 31 -3.42 3.42 -4.56
N GLY A 32 -4.67 2.98 -4.56
CA GLY A 32 -5.73 3.70 -3.84
C GLY A 32 -6.69 2.84 -3.03
N VAL A 33 -7.67 3.54 -2.44
CA VAL A 33 -8.72 3.04 -1.54
C VAL A 33 -8.18 2.59 -0.17
N PHE A 34 -7.14 3.27 0.33
CA PHE A 34 -6.73 3.10 1.72
C PHE A 34 -7.72 3.84 2.63
N HIS A 35 -8.36 3.12 3.55
CA HIS A 35 -9.34 3.71 4.48
C HIS A 35 -8.68 4.42 5.68
N ASP A 36 -7.38 4.21 5.87
CA ASP A 36 -6.62 4.74 7.00
C ASP A 36 -5.25 5.26 6.54
N LEU A 37 -4.81 6.38 7.13
CA LEU A 37 -3.53 7.00 6.79
C LEU A 37 -2.35 6.17 7.27
N ALA A 38 -2.45 5.54 8.44
CA ALA A 38 -1.37 4.70 8.95
C ALA A 38 -1.17 3.46 8.06
N HIS A 39 -2.25 2.91 7.50
CA HIS A 39 -2.18 1.87 6.47
C HIS A 39 -1.48 2.37 5.20
N ALA A 40 -1.88 3.51 4.65
CA ALA A 40 -1.22 4.09 3.47
C ALA A 40 0.28 4.37 3.71
N ASN A 41 0.63 4.90 4.88
CA ASN A 41 2.01 5.15 5.30
C ASN A 41 2.80 3.84 5.44
N ALA A 42 2.21 2.80 6.05
CA ALA A 42 2.85 1.49 6.17
C ALA A 42 3.11 0.85 4.80
N PHE A 43 2.15 0.98 3.87
CA PHE A 43 2.31 0.53 2.49
C PHE A 43 3.46 1.26 1.79
N ALA A 44 3.46 2.60 1.82
CA ALA A 44 4.52 3.41 1.19
C ALA A 44 5.91 3.04 1.73
N ARG A 45 6.03 2.90 3.05
CA ARG A 45 7.26 2.48 3.72
C ARG A 45 7.74 1.10 3.26
N ALA A 46 6.86 0.10 3.28
CA ALA A 46 7.19 -1.27 2.88
C ALA A 46 7.55 -1.37 1.38
N TYR A 47 6.88 -0.56 0.54
CA TYR A 47 7.13 -0.49 -0.88
C TYR A 47 8.54 0.04 -1.17
N VAL A 48 8.90 1.19 -0.60
CA VAL A 48 10.24 1.78 -0.76
C VAL A 48 11.31 0.85 -0.19
N ARG A 49 11.05 0.20 0.95
CA ARG A 49 11.97 -0.77 1.55
C ARG A 49 12.23 -1.95 0.60
N ASP A 50 11.21 -2.48 -0.07
CA ASP A 50 11.39 -3.52 -1.09
C ASP A 50 12.16 -3.01 -2.32
N SER A 51 11.84 -1.80 -2.78
CA SER A 51 12.51 -1.16 -3.92
C SER A 51 14.01 -0.96 -3.67
N VAL A 52 14.40 -0.40 -2.51
CA VAL A 52 15.81 -0.25 -2.10
C VAL A 52 16.52 -1.61 -2.06
N GLU A 53 15.86 -2.64 -1.54
CA GLU A 53 16.47 -3.97 -1.44
C GLU A 53 16.64 -4.67 -2.79
N ARG A 54 15.80 -4.38 -3.79
CA ARG A 54 16.02 -4.85 -5.17
C ARG A 54 17.26 -4.22 -5.80
N CYS A 55 17.60 -3.00 -5.42
CA CYS A 55 18.81 -2.31 -5.86
C CYS A 55 20.09 -2.76 -5.14
N ARG A 56 19.98 -3.61 -4.10
CA ARG A 56 21.14 -4.08 -3.33
C ARG A 56 21.84 -5.26 -4.02
N THR A 57 23.09 -5.05 -4.42
CA THR A 57 23.96 -6.13 -4.92
C THR A 57 24.82 -6.74 -3.79
N PRO A 58 25.28 -8.00 -3.92
CA PRO A 58 26.17 -8.61 -2.94
C PRO A 58 27.46 -7.81 -2.76
N GLY A 59 27.75 -7.38 -1.53
CA GLY A 59 28.95 -6.60 -1.20
C GLY A 59 28.83 -5.09 -1.47
N ALA A 60 27.69 -4.58 -1.93
CA ALA A 60 27.45 -3.15 -2.10
C ALA A 60 27.53 -2.39 -0.76
N SER A 61 28.17 -1.22 -0.79
CA SER A 61 28.08 -0.28 0.34
C SER A 61 26.72 0.44 0.34
N ALA A 62 26.35 1.05 1.47
CA ALA A 62 25.11 1.84 1.57
C ALA A 62 25.03 2.92 0.47
N LYS A 63 26.15 3.57 0.15
CA LYS A 63 26.23 4.56 -0.93
C LYS A 63 25.96 3.95 -2.31
N ASP A 64 26.48 2.74 -2.58
CA ASP A 64 26.24 2.05 -3.86
C ASP A 64 24.77 1.67 -4.02
N VAL A 65 24.15 1.19 -2.92
CA VAL A 65 22.71 0.89 -2.89
C VAL A 65 21.90 2.15 -3.16
N LEU A 66 22.20 3.24 -2.47
CA LEU A 66 21.53 4.53 -2.65
C LEU A 66 21.65 5.04 -4.09
N THR A 67 22.86 4.99 -4.66
CA THR A 67 23.12 5.42 -6.04
C THR A 67 22.34 4.57 -7.05
N THR A 68 22.30 3.26 -6.82
CA THR A 68 21.55 2.33 -7.67
C THR A 68 20.05 2.58 -7.55
N TRP A 69 19.54 2.82 -6.33
CA TRP A 69 18.13 3.12 -6.10
C TRP A 69 17.71 4.45 -6.74
N PHE A 70 18.51 5.50 -6.68
CA PHE A 70 18.22 6.72 -7.44
C PHE A 70 18.27 6.54 -8.97
N SER A 71 18.92 5.50 -9.48
CA SER A 71 19.05 5.26 -10.93
C SER A 71 17.98 4.33 -11.50
N PHE A 72 17.44 3.42 -10.69
CA PHE A 72 16.55 2.34 -11.14
C PHE A 72 15.41 2.01 -10.18
N GLY A 73 15.39 2.66 -9.01
CA GLY A 73 14.43 2.41 -7.96
C GLY A 73 13.15 3.20 -8.14
N GLU A 74 12.25 2.95 -7.22
CA GLU A 74 10.91 3.53 -7.16
C GLU A 74 10.72 4.11 -5.76
N ASP A 75 10.16 5.31 -5.69
CA ASP A 75 9.75 5.98 -4.46
C ASP A 75 8.22 5.90 -4.28
N ALA A 76 7.73 6.13 -3.06
CA ALA A 76 6.30 6.12 -2.76
C ALA A 76 5.91 7.29 -1.86
N VAL A 77 4.84 8.00 -2.24
CA VAL A 77 4.35 9.18 -1.52
C VAL A 77 2.84 9.07 -1.30
N VAL A 78 2.38 9.33 -0.07
CA VAL A 78 0.95 9.39 0.24
C VAL A 78 0.39 10.75 -0.20
N LEU A 79 -0.60 10.73 -1.09
CA LEU A 79 -1.26 11.92 -1.60
C LEU A 79 -2.19 12.52 -0.51
N ASP A 80 -2.30 13.86 -0.52
CA ASP A 80 -3.19 14.63 0.37
C ASP A 80 -2.93 14.46 1.89
N ALA A 81 -1.79 13.89 2.26
CA ALA A 81 -1.36 13.63 3.65
C ALA A 81 -0.54 14.76 4.29
N GLY A 82 -0.08 15.74 3.50
CA GLY A 82 0.67 16.88 4.03
C GLY A 82 1.90 16.43 4.83
N GLU A 83 2.06 16.97 6.04
CA GLU A 83 3.18 16.65 6.94
C GLU A 83 3.01 15.31 7.69
N ASP A 84 1.79 14.77 7.75
CA ASP A 84 1.49 13.47 8.35
C ASP A 84 1.80 12.29 7.41
N GLY A 85 2.10 12.58 6.15
CA GLY A 85 2.52 11.62 5.15
C GLY A 85 3.90 11.07 5.44
N TRP A 86 4.06 9.76 5.27
CA TRP A 86 5.38 9.15 5.30
C TRP A 86 6.19 9.55 4.06
N HIS A 87 7.49 9.82 4.27
CA HIS A 87 8.44 10.17 3.22
C HIS A 87 9.70 9.31 3.33
N SER A 88 10.16 8.77 2.19
CA SER A 88 11.36 7.93 2.12
C SER A 88 12.61 8.58 2.69
N ALA A 89 12.78 9.89 2.47
CA ALA A 89 13.92 10.67 2.95
C ALA A 89 14.14 10.56 4.48
N ASN A 90 13.10 10.25 5.26
CA ASN A 90 13.20 10.13 6.72
C ASN A 90 13.94 8.87 7.18
N GLU A 91 13.89 7.79 6.40
CA GLU A 91 14.44 6.48 6.77
C GLU A 91 15.45 5.93 5.75
N LEU A 92 15.72 6.66 4.67
CA LEU A 92 16.54 6.17 3.55
C LEU A 92 17.96 5.77 3.96
N ASP A 93 18.56 6.49 4.92
CA ASP A 93 19.88 6.14 5.47
C ASP A 93 19.86 4.74 6.12
N ASP A 94 18.89 4.48 7.00
CA ASP A 94 18.67 3.16 7.61
C ASP A 94 18.44 2.07 6.55
N PHE A 95 17.62 2.38 5.54
CA PHE A 95 17.27 1.45 4.47
C PHE A 95 18.48 1.02 3.65
N THR A 96 19.43 1.92 3.44
CA THR A 96 20.65 1.59 2.70
C THR A 96 21.69 0.91 3.59
N ALA A 97 21.75 1.24 4.88
CA ALA A 97 22.67 0.67 5.85
C ALA A 97 22.34 -0.77 6.25
N HIS A 98 21.05 -1.10 6.36
CA HIS A 98 20.58 -2.37 6.89
C HIS A 98 19.75 -3.14 5.86
N ARG A 99 20.01 -4.45 5.74
CA ARG A 99 19.16 -5.33 4.92
C ARG A 99 17.79 -5.46 5.56
N ALA A 100 16.76 -5.44 4.73
CA ALA A 100 15.40 -5.66 5.19
C ALA A 100 15.12 -7.15 5.38
N THR A 101 14.31 -7.47 6.38
CA THR A 101 13.67 -8.76 6.52
C THR A 101 12.57 -8.95 5.47
N PRO A 102 12.12 -10.19 5.21
CA PRO A 102 10.99 -10.44 4.31
C PRO A 102 9.71 -9.70 4.72
N MET A 103 9.43 -9.59 6.03
CA MET A 103 8.24 -8.92 6.55
C MET A 103 8.26 -7.40 6.29
N GLU A 104 9.43 -6.76 6.41
CA GLU A 104 9.56 -5.31 6.16
C GLU A 104 9.35 -4.93 4.69
N ARG A 105 9.49 -5.90 3.78
CA ARG A 105 9.34 -5.72 2.33
C ARG A 105 7.96 -6.14 1.82
N ASP A 106 7.11 -6.69 2.70
CA ASP A 106 5.86 -7.34 2.30
C ASP A 106 4.73 -6.32 2.07
N TRP A 107 4.98 -5.34 1.20
CA TRP A 107 3.99 -4.34 0.79
C TRP A 107 2.75 -4.99 0.15
N ARG A 108 2.90 -6.20 -0.41
CA ARG A 108 1.80 -6.97 -0.99
C ARG A 108 0.78 -7.48 0.02
N ALA A 109 1.14 -7.61 1.30
CA ALA A 109 0.16 -7.89 2.35
C ALA A 109 -0.59 -6.63 2.80
N LEU A 110 -0.05 -5.46 2.50
CA LEU A 110 -0.66 -4.15 2.78
C LEU A 110 -1.39 -3.58 1.57
N ASP A 111 -1.38 -4.28 0.44
CA ASP A 111 -1.98 -3.78 -0.80
C ASP A 111 -3.51 -3.83 -0.71
N PRO A 112 -4.22 -2.69 -0.82
CA PRO A 112 -5.66 -2.64 -0.62
C PRO A 112 -6.43 -3.37 -1.72
N ARG A 113 -5.84 -3.56 -2.92
CA ARG A 113 -6.49 -4.27 -4.02
C ARG A 113 -6.70 -5.74 -3.66
N ARG A 114 -5.78 -6.33 -2.89
CA ARG A 114 -5.90 -7.70 -2.38
C ARG A 114 -6.95 -7.87 -1.28
N LEU A 115 -7.20 -6.82 -0.50
CA LEU A 115 -8.19 -6.85 0.58
C LEU A 115 -9.63 -6.78 0.04
N VAL A 116 -9.81 -6.17 -1.14
CA VAL A 116 -11.11 -6.15 -1.83
C VAL A 116 -11.46 -7.55 -2.37
N GLU A 117 -10.48 -8.25 -2.96
CA GLU A 117 -10.65 -9.61 -3.48
C GLU A 117 -11.05 -10.63 -2.39
N ASP A 118 -10.51 -10.52 -1.17
CA ASP A 118 -10.81 -11.46 -0.06
C ASP A 118 -12.23 -11.29 0.52
N ASN A 119 -12.88 -10.14 0.32
CA ASN A 119 -14.19 -9.84 0.90
C ASN A 119 -15.39 -10.28 0.02
N GLU A 120 -15.17 -10.51 -1.29
CA GLU A 120 -16.21 -10.94 -2.23
C GLU A 120 -16.46 -12.46 -2.22
N ASP A 121 -15.51 -13.27 -1.71
CA ASP A 121 -15.63 -14.73 -1.62
C ASP A 121 -16.47 -15.24 -0.43
N LEU A 122 -16.94 -14.36 0.48
CA LEU A 122 -17.76 -14.76 1.63
C LEU A 122 -19.26 -14.83 1.32
N THR A 123 -19.73 -14.31 0.19
CA THR A 123 -21.14 -14.37 -0.20
C THR A 123 -21.56 -15.69 -0.84
N ASP A 124 -20.63 -16.49 -1.35
CA ASP A 124 -20.91 -17.79 -1.99
C ASP A 124 -20.88 -18.98 -1.00
N LEU A 125 -20.27 -18.82 0.18
CA LEU A 125 -20.16 -19.91 1.18
C LEU A 125 -21.36 -19.96 2.15
N TYR A 126 -22.08 -18.86 2.33
CA TYR A 126 -23.36 -18.85 3.03
C TYR A 126 -24.50 -18.96 2.02
N GLY A 127 -24.62 -20.14 1.40
CA GLY A 127 -25.85 -20.52 0.73
C GLY A 127 -27.03 -20.28 1.67
N THR A 128 -27.92 -19.36 1.28
CA THR A 128 -29.20 -19.15 1.97
C THR A 128 -29.84 -20.52 2.17
N PRO A 129 -30.10 -20.98 3.41
CA PRO A 129 -30.97 -22.12 3.60
C PRO A 129 -32.34 -21.68 3.08
N ASP A 130 -32.65 -22.09 1.85
CA ASP A 130 -33.94 -21.94 1.20
C ASP A 130 -34.98 -22.63 2.09
N ASP A 131 -35.66 -21.79 2.86
CA ASP A 131 -37.02 -21.93 3.37
C ASP A 131 -37.46 -23.36 3.73
N ALA A 132 -36.98 -23.85 4.86
CA ALA A 132 -37.66 -24.92 5.57
C ALA A 132 -38.68 -24.31 6.56
N ASP A 133 -39.87 -23.91 6.09
CA ASP A 133 -41.04 -23.78 6.97
C ASP A 133 -42.35 -24.34 6.38
N ASN A 134 -42.69 -25.48 6.97
CA ASN A 134 -43.96 -26.15 7.10
C ASN A 134 -45.19 -25.23 7.34
N GLY A 135 -46.23 -25.35 6.49
CA GLY A 135 -47.55 -24.80 6.79
C GLY A 135 -48.67 -25.49 6.00
N GLY A 136 -49.28 -26.53 6.56
CA GLY A 136 -50.42 -27.21 5.96
C GLY A 136 -51.70 -26.38 5.94
N HIS A 137 -52.55 -26.58 4.92
CA HIS A 137 -53.99 -26.45 5.09
C HIS A 137 -54.78 -27.35 4.12
N GLN A 138 -55.77 -28.01 4.71
CA GLN A 138 -56.74 -28.95 4.14
C GLN A 138 -57.75 -28.20 3.25
N HIS A 139 -58.24 -28.83 2.17
CA HIS A 139 -59.65 -29.22 2.01
C HIS A 139 -59.85 -30.07 0.75
#